data_AF-A0A1Y6FGF3-F1
#
_entry.id   AF-A0A1Y6FGF3-F1
#
_cell.length_a   1.000
_cell.length_b   1.000
_cell.length_c   1.000
_cell.angle_alpha   90.00
_cell.angle_beta   90.00
_cell.angle_gamma   90.00
#
_symmetry.space_group_name_H-M   'P 1'
#
loop_
_entity.id
_entity.type
_entity.pdbx_description
1 polymer ?
#
loop_
_entity_poly.entity_id
_entity_poly.type
_entity_poly.pdbx_seq_one_letter_code
_entity_poly.pdbx_strand_id
1 'polypeptide(L)'
;MSVTLSTFLAGLLKVGWLAIIFNEVRGVILAVPVLYGMYQAGGSAMAIWLGFCSLAGIALSVIVPMIAAKKLERYAQAKLAERQPATA
;
A
#
# COMPACT_ATOMS: atom_id res chain seq x y z
N MET A 1 11.21 6.51 -31.17
CA MET A 1 9.92 6.17 -30.52
C MET A 1 10.05 5.40 -29.21
N SER A 2 11.12 4.63 -28.96
CA SER A 2 11.34 3.91 -27.68
C SER A 2 11.59 4.85 -26.48
N VAL A 3 12.35 5.93 -26.66
CA VAL A 3 12.70 6.90 -25.59
C VAL A 3 11.48 7.65 -25.05
N THR A 4 10.56 8.04 -25.93
CA THR A 4 9.32 8.73 -25.52
C THR A 4 8.43 7.79 -24.71
N LEU A 5 8.34 6.52 -25.11
CA LEU A 5 7.54 5.50 -24.45
C LEU A 5 8.12 5.10 -23.09
N SER A 6 9.45 4.98 -22.98
CA SER A 6 10.12 4.68 -21.70
C SER A 6 10.01 5.85 -20.71
N THR A 7 10.12 7.09 -21.19
CA THR A 7 9.96 8.29 -20.35
C THR A 7 8.52 8.44 -19.86
N PHE A 8 7.54 8.14 -20.72
CA PHE A 8 6.12 8.17 -20.36
C PHE A 8 5.76 7.08 -19.34
N LEU A 9 6.23 5.84 -19.54
CA LEU A 9 6.04 4.75 -18.57
C LEU A 9 6.68 5.07 -17.21
N ALA A 10 7.89 5.64 -17.20
CA ALA A 10 8.57 6.04 -15.98
C ALA A 10 7.79 7.12 -15.20
N GLY A 11 7.17 8.07 -15.93
CA GLY A 11 6.26 9.05 -15.35
C GLY A 11 5.01 8.41 -14.74
N LEU A 12 4.34 7.52 -15.46
CA LEU A 12 3.16 6.78 -15.00
C LEU A 12 3.44 5.93 -13.76
N LEU A 13 4.59 5.25 -13.72
CA LEU A 13 5.00 4.45 -12.57
C LEU A 13 5.25 5.32 -11.33
N LYS A 14 5.89 6.49 -11.48
CA LYS A 14 6.09 7.44 -10.37
C LYS A 14 4.75 7.99 -9.84
N VAL A 15 3.84 8.36 -10.74
CA VAL A 15 2.50 8.84 -10.36
C VAL A 15 1.69 7.72 -9.70
N GLY A 16 1.76 6.50 -10.22
CA GLY A 16 1.13 5.32 -9.61
C GLY A 16 1.67 5.04 -8.20
N TRP A 17 2.97 5.20 -7.99
CA TRP A 17 3.57 5.05 -6.66
C TRP A 17 3.07 6.13 -5.68
N LEU A 18 3.01 7.39 -6.13
CA LEU A 18 2.43 8.48 -5.35
C LEU A 18 0.96 8.23 -5.03
N ALA A 19 0.18 7.75 -5.99
CA ALA A 19 -1.23 7.43 -5.82
C ALA A 19 -1.45 6.33 -4.77
N ILE A 20 -0.59 5.29 -4.75
CA ILE A 20 -0.62 4.26 -3.72
C ILE A 20 -0.37 4.90 -2.35
N ILE A 21 0.68 5.72 -2.20
CA ILE A 21 1.01 6.38 -0.92
C ILE A 21 -0.16 7.25 -0.43
N PHE A 22 -0.75 8.08 -1.30
CA PHE A 22 -1.90 8.92 -0.93
C PHE A 22 -3.13 8.10 -0.51
N ASN A 23 -3.34 6.94 -1.13
CA ASN A 23 -4.42 6.03 -0.74
C ASN A 23 -4.19 5.44 0.66
N GLU A 24 -2.95 5.20 1.07
CA GLU A 24 -2.62 4.76 2.43
C GLU A 24 -2.78 5.87 3.47
N VAL A 25 -2.40 7.11 3.13
CA VAL A 25 -2.61 8.29 4.00
C VAL A 25 -4.11 8.49 4.28
N ARG A 26 -4.97 8.27 3.29
CA ARG A 26 -6.43 8.27 3.48
C ARG A 26 -6.85 7.22 4.52
N GLY A 27 -6.26 6.02 4.47
CA GLY A 27 -6.50 4.96 5.46
C GLY A 27 -6.20 5.42 6.89
N VAL A 28 -5.06 6.08 7.09
CA VAL A 28 -4.66 6.63 8.40
C VAL A 28 -5.63 7.74 8.85
N ILE A 29 -6.09 8.61 7.95
CA ILE A 29 -7.08 9.66 8.28
C ILE A 29 -8.42 9.02 8.71
N LEU A 30 -8.82 7.91 8.10
CA LEU A 30 -10.03 7.18 8.47
C LEU A 30 -9.95 6.53 9.86
N ALA A 31 -8.76 6.40 10.45
CA ALA A 31 -8.60 5.95 11.83
C ALA A 31 -8.98 7.01 12.87
N VAL A 32 -8.92 8.30 12.51
CA VAL A 32 -9.22 9.43 13.41
C VAL A 32 -10.64 9.37 13.99
N PRO A 33 -11.73 9.22 13.20
CA PRO A 33 -13.07 9.12 13.74
C PRO A 33 -13.29 7.86 14.60
N VAL A 34 -12.57 6.77 14.32
CA VAL A 34 -12.60 5.55 15.15
C VAL A 34 -12.03 5.84 16.53
N LEU A 35 -10.84 6.44 16.59
CA LEU A 35 -10.19 6.85 17.84
C LEU A 35 -11.06 7.85 18.63
N TYR A 36 -11.69 8.80 17.93
CA TYR A 36 -12.60 9.75 18.56
C TYR A 36 -13.86 9.07 19.12
N GLY A 37 -14.42 8.10 18.39
CA GLY A 37 -15.55 7.29 18.86
C GLY A 37 -15.20 6.47 20.11
N MET A 38 -13.99 5.92 20.18
CA MET A 38 -13.50 5.24 21.38
C MET A 38 -13.36 6.17 22.58
N TYR A 39 -12.84 7.39 22.35
CA TYR A 39 -12.69 8.40 23.39
C TYR A 39 -14.06 8.80 23.97
N GLN A 40 -15.05 9.03 23.11
CA GLN A 40 -16.43 9.33 23.51
C GLN A 40 -17.12 8.16 24.24
N ALA A 41 -16.75 6.91 23.92
CA ALA A 41 -17.33 5.71 24.53
C ALA A 41 -16.83 5.42 25.97
N GLY A 42 -15.99 6.29 26.55
CA GLY A 42 -15.64 6.23 27.97
C GLY A 42 -14.73 5.07 28.39
N GLY A 43 -14.00 4.46 27.45
CA GLY A 43 -12.96 3.47 27.78
C GLY A 43 -13.47 2.09 28.22
N SER A 44 -14.71 1.72 27.90
CA SER A 44 -15.19 0.34 28.14
C SER A 44 -14.28 -0.68 27.43
N ALA A 45 -14.12 -1.87 28.03
CA ALA A 45 -13.31 -2.94 27.43
C ALA A 45 -13.78 -3.30 26.01
N MET A 46 -15.09 -3.21 25.75
CA MET A 46 -15.69 -3.39 24.43
C MET A 46 -15.25 -2.30 23.44
N ALA A 47 -15.19 -1.04 23.86
CA ALA A 47 -14.74 0.07 23.02
C ALA A 47 -13.26 -0.03 22.66
N ILE A 48 -12.41 -0.45 23.61
CA ILE A 48 -10.98 -0.72 23.36
C ILE A 48 -10.81 -1.86 22.37
N TRP A 49 -11.57 -2.94 22.54
CA TRP A 49 -11.53 -4.11 21.65
C TRP A 49 -11.99 -3.77 20.23
N LEU A 50 -13.12 -3.09 20.08
CA LEU A 50 -13.64 -2.65 18.78
C LEU A 50 -12.71 -1.64 18.10
N GLY A 51 -12.13 -0.73 18.89
CA GLY A 51 -11.10 0.19 18.46
C GLY A 51 -9.88 -0.50 17.88
N PHE A 52 -9.35 -1.48 18.62
CA PHE A 52 -8.22 -2.29 18.17
C PHE A 52 -8.53 -3.05 16.89
N CYS A 53 -9.67 -3.75 16.81
CA CYS A 53 -10.07 -4.48 15.60
C CYS A 53 -10.22 -3.55 14.39
N SER A 54 -10.76 -2.35 14.58
CA SER A 54 -10.93 -1.36 13.51
C SER A 54 -9.58 -0.77 13.05
N LEU A 55 -8.70 -0.39 13.99
CA LEU A 55 -7.35 0.08 13.69
C LEU A 55 -6.51 -1.01 13.02
N ALA A 56 -6.63 -2.25 13.46
CA ALA A 56 -5.96 -3.40 12.83
C ALA A 56 -6.46 -3.63 11.40
N GLY A 57 -7.76 -3.48 11.14
CA GLY A 57 -8.33 -3.55 9.79
C GLY A 57 -7.76 -2.47 8.85
N ILE A 58 -7.61 -1.24 9.36
CA ILE A 58 -6.98 -0.14 8.63
C ILE A 58 -5.50 -0.42 8.40
N ALA A 59 -4.76 -0.86 9.42
CA ALA A 59 -3.35 -1.22 9.29
C ALA A 59 -3.14 -2.35 8.27
N LEU A 60 -4.01 -3.37 8.26
CA LEU A 60 -3.99 -4.44 7.27
C LEU A 60 -4.27 -3.95 5.86
N SER A 61 -5.18 -2.98 5.69
CA SER A 61 -5.45 -2.38 4.37
C SER A 61 -4.22 -1.69 3.77
N VAL A 62 -3.23 -1.31 4.58
CA VAL A 62 -1.96 -0.70 4.15
C VAL A 62 -0.84 -1.71 3.98
N ILE A 63 -0.75 -2.66 4.91
CA ILE A 63 0.32 -3.66 4.92
C ILE A 63 0.14 -4.66 3.77
N VAL A 64 -1.09 -5.08 3.49
CA VAL A 64 -1.37 -6.10 2.46
C VAL A 64 -0.98 -5.63 1.05
N PRO A 65 -1.35 -4.42 0.59
CA PRO A 65 -0.89 -3.89 -0.71
C PRO A 65 0.62 -3.77 -0.81
N MET A 66 1.32 -3.34 0.24
CA MET A 66 2.79 -3.28 0.26
C MET A 66 3.43 -4.65 0.07
N ILE A 67 2.93 -5.68 0.77
CA ILE A 67 3.44 -7.05 0.63
C ILE A 67 3.15 -7.58 -0.77
N ALA A 68 1.95 -7.32 -1.30
CA ALA A 68 1.57 -7.72 -2.66
C ALA A 68 2.48 -7.05 -3.71
N ALA A 69 2.72 -5.74 -3.59
CA ALA A 69 3.61 -4.99 -4.47
C ALA A 69 5.04 -5.55 -4.45
N LYS A 70 5.60 -5.82 -3.26
CA LYS A 70 6.92 -6.45 -3.11
C LYS A 70 6.99 -7.84 -3.74
N LYS A 71 5.92 -8.64 -3.62
CA LYS A 71 5.86 -9.97 -4.21
C LYS A 71 5.79 -9.90 -5.74
N LEU A 72 5.03 -8.94 -6.27
CA LEU A 72 4.93 -8.68 -7.71
C LEU A 72 6.27 -8.20 -8.30
N GLU A 73 6.96 -7.30 -7.60
CA GLU A 73 8.29 -6.81 -8.00
C GLU A 73 9.31 -7.95 -8.08
N ARG A 74 9.36 -8.82 -7.05
CA ARG A 74 10.22 -10.01 -7.05
C ARG A 74 9.90 -10.97 -8.20
N TYR A 75 8.60 -11.19 -8.47
CA TYR A 75 8.18 -12.04 -9.59
C TYR A 75 8.56 -11.45 -10.95
N ALA A 76 8.38 -10.14 -11.12
CA ALA A 76 8.78 -9.43 -12.34
C ALA A 76 10.29 -9.48 -12.57
N GLN A 77 11.10 -9.27 -11.52
CA GLN A 77 12.56 -9.40 -11.58
C GLN A 77 13.00 -10.82 -11.94
N ALA A 78 12.38 -11.84 -11.36
CA ALA A 78 12.68 -13.25 -11.68
C ALA A 78 12.38 -13.57 -13.16
N LYS A 79 11.25 -13.09 -13.70
CA LYS A 79 10.89 -13.25 -15.12
C LYS A 79 11.79 -12.47 -16.08
N LEU A 80 12.28 -11.29 -15.66
CA LEU A 80 13.22 -10.49 -16.43
C LEU A 80 14.62 -11.13 -16.45
N ALA A 81 15.07 -11.71 -15.33
CA ALA A 81 16.32 -12.45 -15.25
C ALA A 81 16.31 -13.72 -16.12
N GLU A 82 15.18 -14.43 -16.19
CA GLU A 82 14.98 -15.56 -17.12
C GLU A 82 15.06 -15.15 -18.61
N ARG A 83 14.75 -13.89 -18.93
CA ARG A 83 14.73 -13.36 -20.31
C ARG A 83 16.04 -12.73 -20.77
N GLN A 84 17.07 -12.67 -19.93
CA GLN A 84 18.38 -12.18 -20.32
C GLN A 84 19.15 -13.35 -20.94
N PRO A 85 19.25 -13.47 -22.29
CA PRO A 85 20.13 -14.46 -22.87
C PRO A 85 21.55 -14.12 -22.45
N ALA A 86 22.31 -15.14 -22.04
CA ALA A 86 23.75 -15.04 -21.86
C ALA A 86 24.34 -14.37 -23.10
N THR A 87 24.76 -13.11 -22.94
CA THR A 87 25.58 -12.45 -23.94
C THR A 87 26.95 -13.08 -23.79
N ALA A 88 27.24 -14.07 -24.64
CA ALA A 88 28.58 -14.59 -24.88
C ALA A 88 29.42 -13.54 -25.61
#